data_AF-A0A372QDR3-F1
#
_entry.id   AF-A0A372QDR3-F1
#
_cell.length_a   1.000
_cell.length_b   1.000
_cell.length_c   1.000
_cell.angle_alpha   90.00
_cell.angle_beta   90.00
_cell.angle_gamma   90.00
#
_symmetry.space_group_name_H-M   'P 1'
#
loop_
_entity.id
_entity.type
_entity.pdbx_description
1 polymer ?
#
loop_
_entity_poly.entity_id
_entity_poly.type
_entity_poly.pdbx_seq_one_letter_code
_entity_poly.pdbx_strand_id
1 'polypeptide(L)'
;MVTFSKTIQEIQDWPARVLIEKKDELDSLMVLFKRKIINNDMPKADEIVRYQDLGNSGTKIKRPPNSNLIYTNQLGKCGLLSIIRNFCDHYGINKQKLVPISKKVSKTLWERLSPVHQGFFLELALKVSKEHKLLHPDYKYKPERKKKKTTTYKHYDPKKTKHNTDLPPTNHHEENPSADNEQQDEESSTSTSSANSSPVLYYSREDPSEFEPPTFIEPDFFDYLSLNIFDTDYDPNSFH
;
A
#
# COMPACT_ATOMS: atom_id res chain seq x y z
N MET A 1 -46.41 22.25 11.08
CA MET A 1 -45.34 21.80 10.16
C MET A 1 -44.13 21.45 10.99
N VAL A 2 -43.44 20.33 10.73
CA VAL A 2 -42.20 19.97 11.42
C VAL A 2 -41.04 20.18 10.47
N THR A 3 -40.22 21.19 10.72
CA THR A 3 -39.02 21.46 9.92
C THR A 3 -37.92 20.48 10.30
N PHE A 4 -37.81 19.38 9.56
CA PHE A 4 -36.61 18.55 9.55
C PHE A 4 -35.45 19.31 8.88
N SER A 5 -34.86 20.27 9.61
CA SER A 5 -33.52 20.77 9.34
C SER A 5 -32.51 19.68 9.68
N LYS A 6 -32.52 18.62 8.86
CA LYS A 6 -31.56 17.52 8.90
C LYS A 6 -30.21 18.12 8.51
N THR A 7 -29.43 18.53 9.51
CA THR A 7 -28.10 19.12 9.32
C THR A 7 -27.34 18.25 8.33
N ILE A 8 -26.85 18.87 7.25
CA ILE A 8 -26.00 18.17 6.29
C ILE A 8 -24.84 17.61 7.09
N GLN A 9 -24.66 16.28 7.03
CA GLN A 9 -23.45 15.67 7.57
C GLN A 9 -22.31 16.14 6.67
N GLU A 10 -21.70 17.25 7.06
CA GLU A 10 -20.57 17.86 6.39
C GLU A 10 -19.50 16.77 6.21
N ILE A 11 -19.27 16.37 4.95
CA ILE A 11 -18.31 15.32 4.64
C ILE A 11 -16.93 15.92 4.85
N GLN A 12 -16.46 15.80 6.09
CA GLN A 12 -15.34 16.56 6.60
C GLN A 12 -14.03 16.03 6.00
N ASP A 13 -13.67 16.56 4.83
CA ASP A 13 -12.45 16.19 4.12
C ASP A 13 -11.24 16.86 4.79
N TRP A 14 -10.88 16.30 5.94
CA TRP A 14 -9.69 16.63 6.71
C TRP A 14 -8.41 16.84 5.88
N PRO A 15 -8.11 16.05 4.82
CA PRO A 15 -6.99 16.33 3.91
C PRO A 15 -7.06 17.72 3.25
N ALA A 16 -8.22 18.14 2.75
CA ALA A 16 -8.39 19.47 2.17
C ALA A 16 -8.23 20.56 3.24
N ARG A 17 -8.77 20.35 4.45
CA ARG A 17 -8.57 21.25 5.59
C ARG A 17 -7.09 21.37 5.98
N VAL A 18 -6.35 20.26 6.08
CA VAL A 18 -4.89 20.26 6.29
C VAL A 18 -4.15 21.05 5.21
N LEU A 19 -4.50 20.84 3.93
CA LEU A 19 -3.85 21.52 2.79
C LEU A 19 -4.10 23.04 2.74
N ILE A 20 -5.12 23.54 3.47
CA ILE A 20 -5.46 24.96 3.60
C ILE A 20 -4.90 25.52 4.92
N GLU A 21 -5.29 24.94 6.06
CA GLU A 21 -5.01 25.46 7.41
C GLU A 21 -3.56 25.24 7.86
N LYS A 22 -2.88 24.22 7.30
CA LYS A 22 -1.45 23.96 7.54
C LYS A 22 -0.57 24.32 6.33
N LYS A 23 -1.08 25.15 5.41
CA LYS A 23 -0.39 25.52 4.17
C LYS A 23 1.06 25.96 4.39
N ASP A 24 1.32 26.86 5.33
CA ASP A 24 2.66 27.45 5.49
C ASP A 24 3.66 26.47 6.14
N GLU A 25 3.19 25.60 7.05
CA GLU A 25 3.98 24.48 7.59
C GLU A 25 4.32 23.46 6.48
N LEU A 26 3.35 23.15 5.62
CA LEU A 26 3.54 22.21 4.50
C LEU A 26 4.45 22.78 3.40
N ASP A 27 4.30 24.05 3.03
CA ASP A 27 5.14 24.67 2.01
C ASP A 27 6.58 24.86 2.54
N SER A 28 6.75 25.17 3.83
CA SER A 28 8.06 25.18 4.52
C SER A 28 8.71 23.79 4.52
N LEU A 29 7.94 22.74 4.84
CA LEU A 29 8.37 21.35 4.74
C LEU A 29 8.78 20.99 3.31
N MET A 30 8.05 21.44 2.29
CA MET A 30 8.40 21.17 0.89
C MET A 30 9.67 21.91 0.44
N VAL A 31 9.97 23.10 0.98
CA VAL A 31 11.26 23.77 0.76
C VAL A 31 12.41 22.97 1.39
N LEU A 32 12.26 22.52 2.64
CA LEU A 32 13.25 21.67 3.31
C LEU A 32 13.46 20.33 2.58
N PHE A 33 12.38 19.68 2.14
CA PHE A 33 12.40 18.41 1.44
C PHE A 33 13.11 18.52 0.09
N LYS A 34 12.84 19.57 -0.69
CA LYS A 34 13.55 19.87 -1.95
C LYS A 34 15.05 20.15 -1.70
N ARG A 35 15.39 20.91 -0.65
CA ARG A 35 16.79 21.15 -0.27
C ARG A 35 17.54 19.85 0.01
N LYS A 36 16.95 18.91 0.77
CA LYS A 36 17.56 17.60 1.03
C LYS A 36 17.84 16.78 -0.25
N ILE A 37 16.96 16.88 -1.26
CA ILE A 37 17.20 16.23 -2.57
C ILE A 37 18.41 16.87 -3.27
N ILE A 38 18.45 18.21 -3.34
CA ILE A 38 19.50 18.98 -4.04
C ILE A 38 20.87 18.80 -3.37
N ASN A 39 20.91 18.80 -2.03
CA ASN A 39 22.13 18.61 -1.24
C ASN A 39 22.66 17.17 -1.23
N ASN A 40 21.89 16.19 -1.74
CA ASN A 40 22.15 14.76 -1.56
C ASN A 40 22.11 14.32 -0.07
N ASP A 41 21.25 14.96 0.75
CA ASP A 41 20.93 14.59 2.14
C ASP A 41 19.84 13.48 2.23
N MET A 42 19.58 12.78 1.11
CA MET A 42 18.62 11.68 1.01
C MET A 42 19.35 10.33 1.12
N PRO A 43 18.74 9.31 1.74
CA PRO A 43 19.42 8.02 1.96
C PRO A 43 19.75 7.31 0.67
N LYS A 44 20.90 6.63 0.67
CA LYS A 44 21.44 5.91 -0.49
C LYS A 44 20.72 4.59 -0.73
N ALA A 45 20.91 4.03 -1.92
CA ALA A 45 20.21 2.82 -2.34
C ALA A 45 20.56 1.59 -1.46
N ASP A 46 21.83 1.43 -1.13
CA ASP A 46 22.37 0.37 -0.28
C ASP A 46 21.94 0.52 1.19
N GLU A 47 21.83 1.76 1.68
CA GLU A 47 21.25 2.08 2.99
C GLU A 47 19.78 1.63 3.05
N ILE A 48 18.98 1.97 2.03
CA ILE A 48 17.55 1.59 1.96
C ILE A 48 17.37 0.07 1.95
N VAL A 49 18.17 -0.69 1.19
CA VAL A 49 18.09 -2.17 1.19
C VAL A 49 18.41 -2.71 2.58
N ARG A 50 19.55 -2.34 3.19
CA ARG A 50 19.95 -2.84 4.51
C ARG A 50 18.88 -2.59 5.57
N TYR A 51 18.26 -1.41 5.59
CA TYR A 51 17.19 -1.10 6.55
C TYR A 51 15.92 -1.95 6.37
N GLN A 52 15.62 -2.47 5.18
CA GLN A 52 14.47 -3.37 5.00
C GLN A 52 14.70 -4.74 5.65
N ASP A 53 15.94 -5.25 5.53
CA ASP A 53 16.32 -6.59 6.00
C ASP A 53 16.57 -6.63 7.51
N LEU A 54 17.21 -5.59 8.09
CA LEU A 54 17.36 -5.46 9.56
C LEU A 54 15.99 -5.39 10.28
N GLY A 55 14.97 -4.82 9.64
CA GLY A 55 13.62 -4.71 10.19
C GLY A 55 12.78 -5.99 10.15
N ASN A 56 13.40 -7.17 10.03
CA ASN A 56 12.78 -8.49 10.08
C ASN A 56 13.66 -9.46 10.90
N SER A 57 13.06 -10.47 11.54
CA SER A 57 13.77 -11.50 12.31
C SER A 57 14.51 -12.54 11.46
N GLY A 58 15.11 -12.13 10.34
CA GLY A 58 15.83 -12.99 9.38
C GLY A 58 14.95 -13.92 8.52
N THR A 59 13.63 -13.94 8.74
CA THR A 59 12.73 -14.98 8.20
C THR A 59 12.23 -14.75 6.76
N LYS A 60 12.26 -13.51 6.24
CA LYS A 60 11.73 -13.19 4.91
C LYS A 60 12.35 -11.92 4.34
N ILE A 61 12.95 -12.00 3.16
CA ILE A 61 13.44 -10.84 2.39
C ILE A 61 12.22 -10.01 1.93
N LYS A 62 12.26 -8.68 2.15
CA LYS A 62 11.19 -7.78 1.71
C LYS A 62 11.35 -7.43 0.22
N ARG A 63 10.27 -6.97 -0.42
CA ARG A 63 10.34 -6.41 -1.79
C ARG A 63 11.10 -5.08 -1.75
N PRO A 64 11.94 -4.75 -2.75
CA PRO A 64 12.49 -3.41 -2.87
C PRO A 64 11.34 -2.38 -2.99
N PRO A 65 11.46 -1.19 -2.38
CA PRO A 65 10.43 -0.18 -2.37
C PRO A 65 10.40 0.59 -3.70
N ASN A 66 9.20 0.88 -4.20
CA ASN A 66 9.03 1.74 -5.37
C ASN A 66 9.23 3.24 -5.01
N SER A 67 9.33 4.09 -6.02
CA SER A 67 9.57 5.53 -5.87
C SER A 67 8.59 6.23 -4.93
N ASN A 68 7.29 5.90 -5.01
CA ASN A 68 6.26 6.44 -4.13
C ASN A 68 6.43 5.99 -2.67
N LEU A 69 6.82 4.73 -2.42
CA LEU A 69 7.08 4.24 -1.06
C LEU A 69 8.35 4.87 -0.46
N ILE A 70 9.40 5.05 -1.26
CA ILE A 70 10.60 5.80 -0.82
C ILE A 70 10.21 7.26 -0.50
N TYR A 71 9.53 7.94 -1.43
CA TYR A 71 9.06 9.32 -1.26
C TYR A 71 8.21 9.51 -0.01
N THR A 72 7.13 8.73 0.16
CA THR A 72 6.21 8.88 1.30
C THR A 72 6.89 8.59 2.64
N ASN A 73 7.81 7.61 2.69
CA ASN A 73 8.60 7.34 3.90
C ASN A 73 9.55 8.50 4.23
N GLN A 74 10.28 9.07 3.25
CA GLN A 74 11.15 10.23 3.50
C GLN A 74 10.34 11.49 3.86
N LEU A 75 9.18 11.70 3.24
CA LEU A 75 8.29 12.83 3.52
C LEU A 75 7.72 12.77 4.94
N GLY A 76 7.36 11.56 5.40
CA GLY A 76 7.00 11.28 6.78
C GLY A 76 8.14 11.61 7.75
N LYS A 77 9.35 11.10 7.48
CA LYS A 77 10.58 11.41 8.25
C LYS A 77 11.00 12.89 8.18
N CYS A 78 10.54 13.64 7.17
CA CYS A 78 10.81 15.08 7.03
C CYS A 78 9.77 15.97 7.75
N GLY A 79 8.84 15.40 8.51
CA GLY A 79 7.92 16.13 9.40
C GLY A 79 6.44 16.12 9.00
N LEU A 80 6.04 15.48 7.89
CA LEU A 80 4.63 15.50 7.49
C LEU A 80 3.73 14.84 8.54
N LEU A 81 4.25 13.80 9.21
CA LEU A 81 3.52 13.07 10.23
C LEU A 81 3.33 13.89 11.52
N SER A 82 4.24 14.79 11.89
CA SER A 82 4.05 15.67 13.05
C SER A 82 3.06 16.79 12.74
N ILE A 83 3.13 17.42 11.56
CA ILE A 83 2.13 18.43 11.12
C ILE A 83 0.71 17.84 11.16
N ILE A 84 0.52 16.63 10.62
CA ILE A 84 -0.79 15.98 10.55
C ILE A 84 -1.22 15.43 11.93
N ARG A 85 -0.29 14.98 12.77
CA ARG A 85 -0.58 14.60 14.17
C ARG A 85 -1.10 15.81 14.95
N ASN A 86 -0.36 16.92 14.94
CA ASN A 86 -0.73 18.16 15.62
C ASN A 86 -2.08 18.70 15.14
N PHE A 87 -2.38 18.59 13.84
CA PHE A 87 -3.70 18.91 13.29
C PHE A 87 -4.81 17.96 13.81
N CYS A 88 -4.55 16.65 13.86
CA CYS A 88 -5.50 15.68 14.38
C CYS A 88 -5.79 15.91 15.86
N ASP A 89 -4.77 16.14 16.67
CA ASP A 89 -4.91 16.35 18.11
C ASP A 89 -5.63 17.69 18.41
N HIS A 90 -5.33 18.76 17.67
CA HIS A 90 -6.03 20.06 17.76
C HIS A 90 -7.53 19.96 17.44
N TYR A 91 -7.92 19.11 16.49
CA TYR A 91 -9.32 18.92 16.08
C TYR A 91 -10.00 17.68 16.71
N GLY A 92 -9.37 17.03 17.70
CA GLY A 92 -9.93 15.84 18.37
C GLY A 92 -10.15 14.64 17.44
N ILE A 93 -9.44 14.58 16.32
CA ILE A 93 -9.62 13.57 15.28
C ILE A 93 -9.05 12.23 15.77
N ASN A 94 -9.86 11.17 15.73
CA ASN A 94 -9.43 9.81 16.04
C ASN A 94 -8.13 9.43 15.27
N LYS A 95 -7.11 8.99 16.02
CA LYS A 95 -5.77 8.61 15.53
C LYS A 95 -5.78 7.65 14.34
N GLN A 96 -6.81 6.81 14.20
CA GLN A 96 -7.03 5.93 13.04
C GLN A 96 -7.17 6.69 11.70
N LYS A 97 -7.50 7.99 11.72
CA LYS A 97 -7.61 8.84 10.52
C LYS A 97 -6.28 9.49 10.11
N LEU A 98 -5.29 9.56 11.00
CA LEU A 98 -3.98 10.20 10.75
C LEU A 98 -3.31 9.61 9.49
N VAL A 99 -3.26 8.27 9.39
CA VAL A 99 -2.67 7.57 8.24
C VAL A 99 -3.44 7.82 6.93
N PRO A 100 -4.78 7.64 6.86
CA PRO A 100 -5.57 8.04 5.68
C PRO A 100 -5.43 9.51 5.27
N ILE A 101 -5.36 10.44 6.22
CA ILE A 101 -5.15 11.87 5.94
C ILE A 101 -3.75 12.07 5.34
N SER A 102 -2.71 11.52 5.99
CA SER A 102 -1.32 11.59 5.51
C SER A 102 -1.14 11.00 4.11
N LYS A 103 -1.75 9.85 3.80
CA LYS A 103 -1.70 9.24 2.46
C LYS A 103 -2.30 10.16 1.38
N LYS A 104 -3.43 10.82 1.67
CA LYS A 104 -4.05 11.80 0.75
C LYS A 104 -3.21 13.06 0.61
N VAL A 105 -2.76 13.68 1.71
CA VAL A 105 -1.94 14.90 1.68
C VAL A 105 -0.61 14.66 0.95
N SER A 106 0.05 13.52 1.22
CA SER A 106 1.29 13.12 0.51
C SER A 106 1.09 13.03 -1.00
N LYS A 107 -0.07 12.55 -1.49
CA LYS A 107 -0.36 12.51 -2.92
C LYS A 107 -0.41 13.92 -3.54
N THR A 108 -1.11 14.86 -2.88
CA THR A 108 -1.16 16.25 -3.34
C THR A 108 0.21 16.94 -3.25
N LEU A 109 1.05 16.58 -2.29
CA LEU A 109 2.43 17.10 -2.21
C LEU A 109 3.34 16.50 -3.29
N TRP A 110 3.13 15.24 -3.71
CA TRP A 110 3.82 14.64 -4.86
C TRP A 110 3.47 15.36 -6.16
N GLU A 111 2.19 15.66 -6.36
CA GLU A 111 1.67 16.43 -7.50
C GLU A 111 2.21 17.88 -7.55
N ARG A 112 2.71 18.42 -6.41
CA ARG A 112 3.39 19.73 -6.29
C ARG A 112 4.92 19.66 -6.45
N LEU A 113 5.53 18.47 -6.61
CA LEU A 113 6.94 18.34 -6.95
C LEU A 113 7.13 18.58 -8.46
N SER A 114 8.23 19.25 -8.84
CA SER A 114 8.59 19.34 -10.26
C SER A 114 9.10 18.00 -10.78
N PRO A 115 9.01 17.72 -12.10
CA PRO A 115 9.43 16.44 -12.68
C PRO A 115 10.86 16.01 -12.33
N VAL A 116 11.78 16.96 -12.14
CA VAL A 116 13.17 16.68 -11.68
C VAL A 116 13.18 16.04 -10.29
N HIS A 117 12.42 16.57 -9.33
CA HIS A 117 12.35 16.03 -7.98
C HIS A 117 11.56 14.71 -7.92
N GLN A 118 10.58 14.50 -8.81
CA GLN A 118 9.92 13.20 -8.97
C GLN A 118 10.87 12.16 -9.59
N GLY A 119 11.65 12.57 -10.60
CA GLY A 119 12.68 11.79 -11.28
C GLY A 119 13.74 11.24 -10.33
N PHE A 120 14.18 12.05 -9.36
CA PHE A 120 15.09 11.60 -8.29
C PHE A 120 14.60 10.32 -7.58
N PHE A 121 13.32 10.24 -7.21
CA PHE A 121 12.77 9.05 -6.55
C PHE A 121 12.59 7.86 -7.49
N LEU A 122 12.39 8.10 -8.79
CA LEU A 122 12.36 7.05 -9.81
C LEU A 122 13.76 6.45 -10.02
N GLU A 123 14.78 7.30 -10.17
CA GLU A 123 16.18 6.86 -10.21
C GLU A 123 16.60 6.13 -8.94
N LEU A 124 16.24 6.65 -7.77
CA LEU A 124 16.57 6.04 -6.49
C LEU A 124 15.91 4.67 -6.35
N ALA A 125 14.65 4.50 -6.76
CA ALA A 125 14.00 3.19 -6.80
C ALA A 125 14.68 2.21 -7.78
N LEU A 126 15.14 2.68 -8.95
CA LEU A 126 15.92 1.86 -9.88
C LEU A 126 17.27 1.45 -9.29
N LYS A 127 17.95 2.35 -8.57
CA LYS A 127 19.20 2.05 -7.84
C LYS A 127 18.94 1.03 -6.72
N VAL A 128 17.93 1.22 -5.87
CA VAL A 128 17.55 0.26 -4.81
C VAL A 128 17.19 -1.11 -5.39
N SER A 129 16.49 -1.17 -6.53
CA SER A 129 16.16 -2.44 -7.21
C SER A 129 17.42 -3.20 -7.68
N LYS A 130 18.45 -2.47 -8.15
CA LYS A 130 19.75 -3.07 -8.50
C LYS A 130 20.49 -3.58 -7.27
N GLU A 131 20.63 -2.75 -6.22
CA GLU A 131 21.27 -3.16 -4.96
C GLU A 131 20.58 -4.37 -4.32
N HIS A 132 19.24 -4.40 -4.34
CA HIS A 132 18.45 -5.52 -3.82
C HIS A 132 18.73 -6.82 -4.58
N LYS A 133 18.81 -6.76 -5.93
CA LYS A 133 19.18 -7.92 -6.76
C LYS A 133 20.64 -8.36 -6.59
N LEU A 134 21.55 -7.44 -6.26
CA LEU A 134 22.94 -7.78 -5.95
C LEU A 134 23.08 -8.45 -4.59
N LEU A 135 22.36 -7.97 -3.57
CA LEU A 135 22.38 -8.53 -2.22
C LEU A 135 21.61 -9.87 -2.13
N HIS A 136 20.52 -10.02 -2.89
CA HIS A 136 19.66 -11.20 -2.89
C HIS A 136 19.46 -11.79 -4.30
N PRO A 137 20.48 -12.40 -4.95
CA PRO A 137 20.39 -12.87 -6.34
C PRO A 137 19.26 -13.88 -6.60
N ASP A 138 19.00 -14.77 -5.64
CA ASP A 138 17.95 -15.81 -5.72
C ASP A 138 16.55 -15.31 -5.34
N TYR A 139 16.39 -14.01 -5.06
CA TYR A 139 15.09 -13.44 -4.68
C TYR A 139 14.09 -13.51 -5.83
N LYS A 140 13.06 -14.35 -5.66
CA LYS A 140 11.89 -14.42 -6.55
C LYS A 140 10.63 -14.06 -5.80
N TYR A 141 9.96 -12.99 -6.24
CA TYR A 141 8.65 -12.59 -5.70
C TYR A 141 7.60 -13.69 -5.92
N LYS A 142 7.03 -14.19 -4.81
CA LYS A 142 5.98 -15.20 -4.79
C LYS A 142 4.81 -14.69 -3.94
N PRO A 143 3.72 -14.17 -4.55
CA PRO A 143 2.55 -13.72 -3.79
C PRO A 143 1.70 -14.89 -3.27
N GLU A 144 1.42 -14.86 -1.97
CA GLU A 144 0.50 -15.80 -1.31
C GLU A 144 -0.95 -15.50 -1.73
N ARG A 145 -1.48 -16.27 -2.68
CA ARG A 145 -2.85 -16.13 -3.17
C ARG A 145 -3.83 -16.81 -2.19
N LYS A 146 -4.68 -16.02 -1.53
CA LYS A 146 -5.78 -16.53 -0.69
C LYS A 146 -6.69 -17.43 -1.54
N LYS A 147 -7.02 -18.64 -1.04
CA LYS A 147 -7.97 -19.55 -1.71
C LYS A 147 -9.30 -18.81 -1.93
N LYS A 148 -9.81 -18.80 -3.18
CA LYS A 148 -11.15 -18.26 -3.48
C LYS A 148 -12.17 -19.08 -2.70
N LYS A 149 -12.93 -18.47 -1.80
CA LYS A 149 -14.13 -19.12 -1.25
C LYS A 149 -15.12 -19.31 -2.40
N THR A 150 -15.56 -20.54 -2.63
CA THR A 150 -16.68 -20.81 -3.52
C THR A 150 -17.89 -20.03 -3.02
N THR A 151 -18.50 -19.23 -3.90
CA THR A 151 -19.71 -18.47 -3.56
C THR A 151 -20.87 -19.44 -3.39
N THR A 152 -21.09 -19.89 -2.16
CA THR A 152 -22.25 -20.71 -1.78
C THR A 152 -23.51 -19.89 -2.03
N TYR A 153 -24.13 -20.08 -3.19
CA TYR A 153 -25.35 -19.39 -3.56
C TYR A 153 -26.46 -19.82 -2.61
N LYS A 154 -26.74 -18.97 -1.61
CA LYS A 154 -27.89 -19.15 -0.71
C LYS A 154 -29.15 -18.90 -1.51
N HIS A 155 -29.70 -19.96 -2.11
CA HIS A 155 -30.97 -19.91 -2.81
C HIS A 155 -32.04 -19.33 -1.88
N TYR A 156 -32.68 -18.25 -2.30
CA TYR A 156 -33.68 -17.55 -1.52
C TYR A 156 -34.98 -18.36 -1.49
N ASP A 157 -35.28 -18.96 -0.34
CA ASP A 157 -36.54 -19.64 -0.08
C ASP A 157 -37.53 -18.68 0.61
N PRO A 158 -38.47 -18.06 -0.14
CA PRO A 158 -39.41 -17.09 0.43
C PRO A 158 -40.40 -17.69 1.43
N LYS A 159 -40.44 -19.02 1.62
CA LYS A 159 -41.36 -19.67 2.56
C LYS A 159 -40.82 -19.71 4.00
N LYS A 160 -39.52 -19.44 4.20
CA LYS A 160 -38.85 -19.51 5.51
C LYS A 160 -38.86 -18.19 6.29
N THR A 161 -39.06 -17.05 5.62
CA THR A 161 -39.17 -15.71 6.25
C THR A 161 -40.57 -15.44 6.80
N LYS A 162 -41.07 -16.31 7.68
CA LYS A 162 -42.15 -15.94 8.61
C LYS A 162 -41.54 -15.40 9.90
N HIS A 163 -42.02 -14.25 10.35
CA HIS A 163 -41.66 -13.68 11.64
C HIS A 163 -42.14 -14.61 12.76
N ASN A 164 -41.19 -15.25 13.46
CA ASN A 164 -41.39 -15.65 14.85
C ASN A 164 -40.62 -14.64 15.71
N THR A 165 -41.35 -13.70 16.29
CA THR A 165 -40.89 -12.98 17.48
C THR A 165 -40.91 -13.97 18.64
N ASP A 166 -39.78 -14.17 19.32
CA ASP A 166 -39.65 -14.30 20.79
C ASP A 166 -38.19 -14.59 21.17
N LEU A 167 -37.91 -14.67 22.47
CA LEU A 167 -36.59 -14.36 23.08
C LEU A 167 -35.77 -15.64 23.52
N PRO A 168 -34.47 -15.49 23.91
CA PRO A 168 -33.46 -16.57 23.96
C PRO A 168 -33.54 -17.38 25.30
N PRO A 169 -32.69 -18.42 25.61
CA PRO A 169 -31.25 -18.50 25.28
C PRO A 169 -30.54 -19.89 25.21
N THR A 170 -29.20 -19.82 25.27
CA THR A 170 -28.20 -20.79 25.78
C THR A 170 -27.66 -21.95 24.92
N ASN A 171 -26.34 -21.85 24.66
CA ASN A 171 -25.28 -22.83 24.95
C ASN A 171 -25.10 -24.15 24.16
N HIS A 172 -23.85 -24.30 23.64
CA HIS A 172 -23.15 -25.54 23.27
C HIS A 172 -23.81 -26.41 22.16
N HIS A 173 -23.12 -27.33 21.47
CA HIS A 173 -21.76 -27.87 21.62
C HIS A 173 -21.01 -27.92 20.27
N GLU A 174 -19.76 -28.38 20.28
CA GLU A 174 -18.94 -28.73 19.10
C GLU A 174 -19.48 -29.97 18.35
N GLU A 175 -19.17 -30.10 17.05
CA GLU A 175 -18.55 -31.32 16.49
C GLU A 175 -18.06 -31.13 15.03
N ASN A 176 -16.97 -31.83 14.68
CA ASN A 176 -16.50 -32.06 13.30
C ASN A 176 -16.79 -33.52 12.92
N PRO A 177 -17.13 -33.80 11.64
CA PRO A 177 -16.19 -34.56 10.81
C PRO A 177 -16.01 -33.91 9.41
N SER A 178 -14.88 -33.97 8.70
CA SER A 178 -13.80 -34.98 8.53
C SER A 178 -14.12 -36.08 7.50
N ALA A 179 -13.13 -36.38 6.63
CA ALA A 179 -13.10 -37.44 5.59
C ALA A 179 -14.08 -37.27 4.40
N ASP A 180 -13.84 -37.76 3.17
CA ASP A 180 -12.58 -38.06 2.44
C ASP A 180 -12.84 -38.19 0.91
N ASN A 181 -11.82 -38.63 0.15
CA ASN A 181 -11.77 -38.98 -1.28
C ASN A 181 -11.73 -37.80 -2.28
N GLU A 182 -10.87 -37.70 -3.31
CA GLU A 182 -10.04 -38.62 -4.15
C GLU A 182 -10.62 -38.91 -5.56
N GLN A 183 -9.69 -39.12 -6.51
CA GLN A 183 -9.83 -39.57 -7.92
C GLN A 183 -10.45 -38.56 -8.92
N GLN A 184 -9.72 -38.11 -9.97
CA GLN A 184 -9.23 -38.75 -11.23
C GLN A 184 -10.30 -38.78 -12.35
N ASP A 185 -10.02 -38.48 -13.64
CA ASP A 185 -8.95 -37.62 -14.22
C ASP A 185 -9.56 -36.56 -15.18
N GLU A 186 -9.47 -36.48 -16.53
CA GLU A 186 -8.80 -37.21 -17.65
C GLU A 186 -8.36 -36.17 -18.73
N GLU A 187 -7.54 -36.57 -19.71
CA GLU A 187 -7.12 -35.69 -20.84
C GLU A 187 -8.10 -35.73 -22.04
N SER A 188 -8.16 -34.65 -22.82
CA SER A 188 -8.56 -34.76 -24.23
C SER A 188 -7.97 -33.66 -25.11
N SER A 189 -7.27 -34.05 -26.18
CA SER A 189 -6.63 -33.16 -27.14
C SER A 189 -7.24 -33.35 -28.54
N THR A 190 -7.38 -32.27 -29.31
CA THR A 190 -7.59 -32.34 -30.78
C THR A 190 -7.07 -31.07 -31.43
N SER A 191 -6.36 -31.23 -32.55
CA SER A 191 -5.74 -30.16 -33.35
C SER A 191 -6.48 -29.96 -34.67
N THR A 192 -6.36 -28.77 -35.29
CA THR A 192 -6.41 -28.51 -36.76
C THR A 192 -6.25 -26.99 -36.97
N SER A 193 -5.10 -26.48 -37.39
CA SER A 193 -4.50 -26.49 -38.75
C SER A 193 -5.09 -25.45 -39.71
N SER A 194 -4.30 -24.43 -40.03
CA SER A 194 -4.34 -23.77 -41.33
C SER A 194 -2.96 -23.14 -41.58
N ALA A 195 -2.45 -23.28 -42.79
CA ALA A 195 -1.16 -22.72 -43.20
C ALA A 195 -1.35 -21.95 -44.51
N ASN A 196 -0.73 -20.78 -44.62
CA ASN A 196 -0.51 -20.11 -45.89
C ASN A 196 0.78 -19.29 -45.83
N SER A 197 1.45 -19.18 -46.97
CA SER A 197 2.87 -18.80 -47.06
C SER A 197 3.09 -17.35 -47.45
N SER A 198 4.06 -16.69 -46.81
CA SER A 198 4.93 -15.67 -47.43
C SER A 198 6.21 -15.49 -46.59
N PRO A 199 7.39 -15.32 -47.21
CA PRO A 199 8.65 -15.20 -46.48
C PRO A 199 8.82 -13.81 -45.87
N VAL A 200 9.07 -13.76 -44.55
CA VAL A 200 9.45 -12.52 -43.84
C VAL A 200 10.91 -12.64 -43.41
N LEU A 201 11.66 -11.55 -43.57
CA LEU A 201 13.10 -11.48 -43.34
C LEU A 201 13.48 -11.87 -41.90
N TYR A 202 14.58 -12.60 -41.77
CA TYR A 202 15.23 -12.88 -40.49
C TYR A 202 15.79 -11.57 -39.89
N TYR A 203 15.04 -10.97 -38.97
CA TYR A 203 15.58 -10.04 -37.98
C TYR A 203 15.64 -10.74 -36.64
N SER A 204 16.82 -10.78 -36.02
CA SER A 204 17.03 -11.34 -34.69
C SER A 204 16.19 -10.57 -33.67
N ARG A 205 15.09 -11.19 -33.23
CA ARG A 205 14.17 -10.62 -32.26
C ARG A 205 14.65 -11.00 -30.86
N GLU A 206 15.42 -10.12 -30.23
CA GLU A 206 15.59 -10.19 -28.77
C GLU A 206 14.21 -10.10 -28.11
N ASP A 207 13.97 -10.95 -27.12
CA ASP A 207 12.64 -11.29 -26.63
C ASP A 207 12.04 -10.16 -25.76
N PRO A 208 11.02 -9.40 -26.24
CA PRO A 208 10.47 -8.26 -25.54
C PRO A 208 9.37 -8.70 -24.55
N SER A 209 9.71 -9.64 -23.67
CA SER A 209 8.81 -10.27 -22.71
C SER A 209 8.95 -9.63 -21.31
N GLU A 210 7.83 -9.55 -20.57
CA GLU A 210 7.73 -8.99 -19.21
C GLU A 210 8.15 -7.52 -19.01
N PHE A 211 7.74 -6.62 -19.91
CA PHE A 211 7.54 -5.19 -19.56
C PHE A 211 6.06 -4.87 -19.26
N GLU A 212 5.45 -5.60 -18.32
CA GLU A 212 4.19 -5.13 -17.72
C GLU A 212 4.46 -3.84 -16.94
N PRO A 213 3.71 -2.75 -17.18
CA PRO A 213 3.76 -1.59 -16.29
C PRO A 213 3.26 -2.02 -14.90
N PRO A 214 3.91 -1.58 -13.80
CA PRO A 214 3.62 -2.10 -12.47
C PRO A 214 2.17 -1.81 -12.08
N THR A 215 1.33 -2.85 -12.13
CA THR A 215 -0.08 -2.77 -11.74
C THR A 215 -0.18 -2.31 -10.29
N PHE A 216 -1.14 -1.42 -10.03
CA PHE A 216 -1.32 -0.77 -8.72
C PHE A 216 -1.94 -1.75 -7.70
N ILE A 217 -1.11 -2.69 -7.25
CA ILE A 217 -1.39 -3.60 -6.13
C ILE A 217 -0.78 -2.94 -4.89
N GLU A 218 -1.60 -2.29 -4.07
CA GLU A 218 -1.13 -1.67 -2.83
C GLU A 218 -0.53 -2.76 -1.90
N PRO A 219 0.76 -2.68 -1.53
CA PRO A 219 1.22 -3.37 -0.32
C PRO A 219 0.65 -2.64 0.90
N ASP A 220 0.40 -3.36 1.99
CA ASP A 220 -0.13 -2.78 3.21
C ASP A 220 0.84 -1.72 3.77
N PHE A 221 0.44 -0.45 3.64
CA PHE A 221 1.20 0.73 4.10
C PHE A 221 1.53 0.66 5.61
N PHE A 222 0.74 -0.12 6.37
CA PHE A 222 0.97 -0.41 7.77
C PHE A 222 2.25 -1.21 8.04
N ASP A 223 2.67 -2.13 7.18
CA ASP A 223 3.91 -2.91 7.38
C ASP A 223 5.17 -2.01 7.32
N TYR A 224 5.08 -0.87 6.64
CA TYR A 224 6.19 0.08 6.50
C TYR A 224 6.15 1.21 7.53
N LEU A 225 4.97 1.72 7.92
CA LEU A 225 4.88 2.76 8.96
C LEU A 225 4.96 2.20 10.39
N SER A 226 4.39 1.04 10.66
CA SER A 226 4.29 0.50 12.04
C SER A 226 5.65 0.14 12.65
N LEU A 227 6.67 -0.08 11.82
CA LEU A 227 8.02 -0.46 12.25
C LEU A 227 8.96 0.73 12.56
N ASN A 228 8.53 2.00 12.41
CA ASN A 228 9.49 3.13 12.32
C ASN A 228 9.02 4.47 12.93
N ILE A 229 7.93 4.51 13.73
CA ILE A 229 7.34 5.78 14.24
C ILE A 229 7.05 5.80 15.76
N PHE A 230 7.10 4.65 16.45
CA PHE A 230 6.83 4.60 17.90
C PHE A 230 8.09 4.68 18.76
N ASP A 231 9.23 4.15 18.29
CA ASP A 231 10.53 4.27 18.96
C ASP A 231 11.25 5.56 18.53
N THR A 232 10.67 6.71 18.90
CA THR A 232 11.40 7.98 18.98
C THR A 232 11.23 8.54 20.38
N ASP A 233 12.26 8.40 21.21
CA ASP A 233 12.32 9.03 22.54
C ASP A 233 12.29 10.54 22.39
N TYR A 234 11.09 11.11 22.51
CA TYR A 234 10.84 12.53 22.51
C TYR A 234 11.14 13.07 23.91
N ASP A 235 12.39 13.46 24.15
CA ASP A 235 12.75 14.25 25.33
C ASP A 235 12.40 15.73 25.09
N PRO A 236 11.40 16.28 25.80
CA PRO A 236 11.01 17.69 25.67
C PRO A 236 12.04 18.66 26.28
N ASN A 237 13.06 18.19 27.01
CA ASN A 237 14.01 19.03 27.76
C ASN A 237 15.39 19.18 27.11
N SER A 238 15.57 18.73 25.86
CA SER A 238 16.87 18.71 25.14
C SER A 238 17.44 20.08 24.74
N PHE A 239 16.90 21.19 25.26
CA PHE A 239 17.46 22.54 25.15
C PHE A 239 17.56 23.19 26.53
N HIS A 240 18.77 23.22 27.09
CA HIS A 240 19.09 24.02 28.27
C HIS A 240 20.53 24.52 28.29
#